data_AF-A0A2E0WD11-F1
#
_entry.id   AF-A0A2E0WD11-F1
#
_cell.length_a   1.000
_cell.length_b   1.000
_cell.length_c   1.000
_cell.angle_alpha   90.00
_cell.angle_beta   90.00
_cell.angle_gamma   90.00
#
_symmetry.space_group_name_H-M   'P 1'
#
loop_
_entity.id
_entity.type
_entity.pdbx_description
1 polymer ?
#
loop_
_entity_poly.entity_id
_entity_poly.type
_entity_poly.pdbx_seq_one_letter_code
_entity_poly.pdbx_strand_id
1 'polypeptide(L)'
;MPWNLRRLPLLATIAVAVAMPTTGLTSSAVEISGKAPGKVANLKLKKVSKTKATVTWRTPKVRGSSVREFRVRIGKKNNWRPWKKRQSGGVKHSKTWRNLKPGHQYRVQVKAVNKSGAGPKKSLSFTTKQSGATPKSYQQLQKDVIINADLWSKQPKMLAAGLGFTDIIGVPGLSSNNLSLSQSLVRRIGGAWNTPSCATSDTGLVSYTSANTPEGIELAFGKKVYYADGLPIEFTWPVLPSSVEATDFAVELNDGSVITPEVASISPNFEYNERAVVVIFGYFGNRIPQDQPGALYPVRVSVVADGSPLKLVGPKKKLLPAVGMGVDAPGSPYVADDSVVADRKGPRLVAAKLSRMNTEGEGGPSFFANGLLPNDGTALYGERAQYRLRVFTSGGMTADGVRGLHPDEYESFFRVNAKAAGGGTVALTSAGEDYAVAGGDLRVEGLADLGLKQDSYNDCYREDKDNQIDIILSGDLDAARSVTSVEIPGTDGYGPLYNPGGPGSNPVPGFLYSSASPPIDQPVMMALDNPMTVTYRSK
;
A
#
# COMPACT_ATOMS: atom_id res chain seq x y z
N MET A 1 -41.35 -14.25 60.70
CA MET A 1 -42.70 -13.80 60.29
C MET A 1 -43.21 -14.71 59.19
N PRO A 2 -44.47 -15.16 59.25
CA PRO A 2 -44.96 -16.45 58.71
C PRO A 2 -45.68 -16.22 57.36
N TRP A 3 -46.11 -17.16 56.51
CA TRP A 3 -47.05 -18.29 56.62
C TRP A 3 -46.96 -19.08 55.28
N ASN A 4 -46.79 -20.41 55.19
CA ASN A 4 -47.78 -21.50 55.32
C ASN A 4 -49.02 -21.35 54.40
N LEU A 5 -49.48 -22.30 53.56
CA LEU A 5 -49.76 -23.73 53.81
C LEU A 5 -50.34 -24.45 52.56
N ARG A 6 -50.26 -25.80 52.60
CA ARG A 6 -51.26 -26.84 52.20
C ARG A 6 -51.22 -27.37 50.74
N ARG A 7 -51.39 -28.68 50.44
CA ARG A 7 -52.00 -29.86 51.09
C ARG A 7 -51.38 -31.17 50.54
N LEU A 8 -51.45 -32.27 51.29
CA LEU A 8 -51.37 -33.68 50.85
C LEU A 8 -52.71 -34.36 51.20
N PRO A 9 -53.14 -35.40 50.47
CA PRO A 9 -53.11 -36.78 51.01
C PRO A 9 -52.72 -37.83 49.93
N LEU A 10 -51.98 -38.93 50.17
CA LEU A 10 -52.07 -40.11 51.06
C LEU A 10 -52.77 -41.33 50.41
N LEU A 11 -52.20 -42.53 50.68
CA LEU A 11 -52.67 -43.92 50.48
C LEU A 11 -52.05 -44.65 49.27
N ALA A 12 -51.57 -45.89 49.35
CA ALA A 12 -51.36 -46.82 50.45
C ALA A 12 -50.36 -47.93 50.00
N THR A 13 -49.65 -48.50 50.97
CA THR A 13 -48.69 -49.62 50.86
C THR A 13 -49.42 -50.96 51.11
N ILE A 14 -48.93 -52.11 50.60
CA ILE A 14 -48.67 -53.39 51.33
C ILE A 14 -48.44 -54.64 50.41
N ALA A 15 -47.38 -55.41 50.75
CA ALA A 15 -47.06 -56.86 50.62
C ALA A 15 -46.93 -57.58 49.24
N VAL A 16 -45.77 -58.14 48.84
CA VAL A 16 -45.09 -59.45 49.20
C VAL A 16 -45.85 -60.66 48.61
N ALA A 17 -45.33 -61.65 47.85
CA ALA A 17 -44.03 -62.25 47.51
C ALA A 17 -44.08 -62.82 46.06
N VAL A 18 -43.00 -63.30 45.42
CA VAL A 18 -42.63 -64.74 45.23
C VAL A 18 -41.35 -64.82 44.36
N ALA A 19 -40.64 -65.94 44.47
CA ALA A 19 -39.26 -66.29 44.12
C ALA A 19 -38.76 -66.23 42.64
N MET A 20 -37.42 -66.30 42.55
CA MET A 20 -36.39 -66.25 41.46
C MET A 20 -36.61 -67.17 40.21
N PRO A 21 -35.81 -67.16 39.11
CA PRO A 21 -34.50 -66.49 38.82
C PRO A 21 -34.28 -65.87 37.40
N THR A 22 -33.16 -65.11 37.28
CA THR A 22 -32.32 -64.74 36.11
C THR A 22 -32.93 -64.26 34.78
N THR A 23 -32.68 -62.99 34.39
CA THR A 23 -32.16 -62.58 33.07
C THR A 23 -31.84 -61.08 33.01
N GLY A 24 -30.68 -60.73 32.41
CA GLY A 24 -30.52 -59.56 31.54
C GLY A 24 -30.26 -58.18 32.17
N LEU A 25 -28.99 -57.79 32.25
CA LEU A 25 -28.57 -56.38 32.24
C LEU A 25 -28.92 -55.74 30.88
N THR A 26 -29.68 -54.65 30.87
CA THR A 26 -29.57 -53.63 29.83
C THR A 26 -29.53 -52.24 30.45
N SER A 27 -28.33 -51.69 30.53
CA SER A 27 -28.08 -50.26 30.74
C SER A 27 -28.49 -49.53 29.46
N SER A 28 -29.60 -48.80 29.47
CA SER A 28 -29.94 -47.85 28.41
C SER A 28 -29.00 -46.64 28.50
N ALA A 29 -27.93 -46.65 27.70
CA ALA A 29 -27.08 -45.47 27.52
C ALA A 29 -27.84 -44.39 26.74
N VAL A 30 -28.01 -43.22 27.34
CA VAL A 30 -28.48 -42.01 26.64
C VAL A 30 -27.40 -41.61 25.62
N GLU A 31 -27.62 -41.90 24.34
CA GLU A 31 -26.78 -41.37 23.27
C GLU A 31 -27.02 -39.86 23.13
N ILE A 32 -26.12 -39.04 23.70
CA ILE A 32 -26.00 -37.65 23.31
C ILE A 32 -25.61 -37.64 21.82
N SER A 33 -26.56 -37.27 20.96
CA SER A 33 -26.34 -36.94 19.56
C SER A 33 -25.27 -35.85 19.46
N GLY A 34 -24.04 -36.27 19.22
CA GLY A 34 -22.89 -35.35 19.18
C GLY A 34 -23.01 -34.45 17.95
N LYS A 35 -22.77 -33.15 18.10
CA LYS A 35 -22.57 -32.25 16.96
C LYS A 35 -21.14 -32.38 16.40
N ALA A 36 -20.95 -32.05 15.12
CA ALA A 36 -19.62 -31.96 14.51
C ALA A 36 -18.74 -30.91 15.24
N PRO A 37 -17.40 -31.02 15.18
CA PRO A 37 -16.53 -30.11 15.91
C PRO A 37 -16.58 -28.66 15.36
N GLY A 38 -16.20 -27.68 16.20
CA GLY A 38 -16.02 -26.29 15.75
C GLY A 38 -14.78 -26.08 14.86
N LYS A 39 -14.60 -24.85 14.35
CA LYS A 39 -13.39 -24.44 13.62
C LYS A 39 -12.14 -24.63 14.50
N VAL A 40 -11.04 -25.11 13.91
CA VAL A 40 -9.79 -25.29 14.66
C VAL A 40 -9.31 -23.98 15.29
N ALA A 41 -8.79 -24.08 16.51
CA ALA A 41 -8.28 -22.93 17.25
C ALA A 41 -6.82 -22.63 16.86
N ASN A 42 -6.41 -21.37 16.91
CA ASN A 42 -5.01 -20.93 16.76
C ASN A 42 -4.26 -21.55 15.56
N LEU A 43 -4.92 -21.65 14.40
CA LEU A 43 -4.24 -22.00 13.14
C LEU A 43 -3.29 -20.85 12.77
N LYS A 44 -1.99 -21.13 12.78
CA LYS A 44 -0.94 -20.15 12.49
C LYS A 44 0.25 -20.77 11.78
N LEU A 45 0.99 -19.95 11.03
CA LEU A 45 2.25 -20.34 10.42
C LEU A 45 3.33 -20.42 11.52
N LYS A 46 4.05 -21.55 11.59
CA LYS A 46 5.16 -21.75 12.53
C LYS A 46 6.52 -21.47 11.88
N LYS A 47 6.73 -21.96 10.65
CA LYS A 47 8.00 -21.80 9.92
C LYS A 47 7.74 -21.92 8.43
N VAL A 48 8.36 -21.05 7.64
CA VAL A 48 8.34 -21.13 6.18
C VAL A 48 9.76 -21.01 5.62
N SER A 49 10.06 -21.78 4.59
CA SER A 49 11.27 -21.73 3.79
C SER A 49 10.92 -21.69 2.32
N LYS A 50 11.94 -21.67 1.45
CA LYS A 50 11.75 -21.70 0.00
C LYS A 50 10.94 -22.88 -0.53
N THR A 51 11.04 -24.03 0.14
CA THR A 51 10.40 -25.27 -0.33
C THR A 51 9.56 -25.98 0.73
N LYS A 52 9.42 -25.40 1.92
CA LYS A 52 8.72 -26.02 3.05
C LYS A 52 7.90 -25.00 3.82
N ALA A 53 6.78 -25.43 4.36
CA ALA A 53 6.00 -24.64 5.30
C ALA A 53 5.41 -25.53 6.38
N THR A 54 5.44 -25.02 7.61
CA THR A 54 4.92 -25.70 8.80
C THR A 54 3.85 -24.82 9.44
N VAL A 55 2.64 -25.35 9.56
CA VAL A 55 1.54 -24.69 10.29
C VAL A 55 1.26 -25.46 11.56
N THR A 56 0.77 -24.75 12.57
CA THR A 56 0.28 -25.32 13.82
C THR A 56 -1.15 -24.92 14.08
N TRP A 57 -1.93 -25.77 14.72
CA TRP A 57 -3.27 -25.46 15.19
C TRP A 57 -3.55 -26.18 16.52
N ARG A 58 -4.65 -25.81 17.16
CA ARG A 58 -5.16 -26.46 18.36
C ARG A 58 -6.52 -27.09 18.11
N THR A 59 -6.80 -28.15 18.87
CA THR A 59 -8.11 -28.78 18.90
C THR A 59 -9.16 -27.75 19.31
N PRO A 60 -10.31 -27.66 18.59
CA PRO A 60 -11.39 -26.76 18.97
C PRO A 60 -11.92 -27.10 20.37
N LYS A 61 -12.47 -26.10 21.09
CA LYS A 61 -13.27 -26.40 22.30
C LYS A 61 -14.48 -27.24 21.86
N VAL A 62 -14.65 -28.42 22.45
CA VAL A 62 -15.70 -29.37 22.09
C VAL A 62 -16.78 -29.36 23.18
N ARG A 63 -18.06 -29.17 22.81
CA ARG A 63 -19.24 -29.38 23.70
C ARG A 63 -19.90 -30.75 23.47
N GLY A 64 -19.18 -31.68 22.83
CA GLY A 64 -19.70 -32.98 22.36
C GLY A 64 -18.56 -33.97 22.14
N SER A 65 -18.73 -34.94 21.23
CA SER A 65 -17.74 -36.02 21.01
C SER A 65 -16.36 -35.52 20.60
N SER A 66 -15.32 -36.14 21.18
CA SER A 66 -13.92 -35.78 20.97
C SER A 66 -13.50 -35.84 19.49
N VAL A 67 -12.62 -34.90 19.11
CA VAL A 67 -12.04 -34.87 17.76
C VAL A 67 -11.16 -36.10 17.57
N ARG A 68 -11.48 -36.92 16.57
CA ARG A 68 -10.74 -38.14 16.22
C ARG A 68 -9.65 -37.86 15.19
N GLU A 69 -9.97 -37.06 14.17
CA GLU A 69 -9.02 -36.72 13.11
C GLU A 69 -9.12 -35.24 12.69
N PHE A 70 -8.06 -34.77 12.05
CA PHE A 70 -8.04 -33.55 11.27
C PHE A 70 -7.85 -33.89 9.81
N ARG A 71 -8.50 -33.14 8.92
CA ARG A 71 -8.23 -33.16 7.49
C ARG A 71 -7.50 -31.87 7.15
N VAL A 72 -6.33 -32.00 6.52
CA VAL A 72 -5.49 -30.87 6.10
C VAL A 72 -5.22 -30.94 4.61
N ARG A 73 -5.26 -29.79 3.93
CA ARG A 73 -4.83 -29.67 2.53
C ARG A 73 -4.11 -28.37 2.29
N ILE A 74 -3.34 -28.32 1.21
CA ILE A 74 -2.63 -27.14 0.73
C ILE A 74 -2.85 -27.01 -0.79
N GLY A 75 -2.95 -25.80 -1.30
CA GLY A 75 -3.10 -25.56 -2.73
C GLY A 75 -2.56 -24.19 -3.15
N LYS A 76 -2.45 -23.98 -4.45
CA LYS A 76 -2.23 -22.66 -5.07
C LYS A 76 -3.52 -22.24 -5.75
N LYS A 77 -4.06 -21.06 -5.45
CA LYS A 77 -5.38 -20.62 -5.96
C LYS A 77 -6.43 -21.74 -5.77
N ASN A 78 -7.04 -22.22 -6.86
CA ASN A 78 -8.03 -23.32 -6.87
C ASN A 78 -7.43 -24.72 -7.09
N ASN A 79 -6.11 -24.83 -7.29
CA ASN A 79 -5.42 -26.11 -7.47
C ASN A 79 -5.01 -26.70 -6.11
N TRP A 80 -5.91 -27.48 -5.52
CA TRP A 80 -5.75 -28.10 -4.20
C TRP A 80 -5.10 -29.48 -4.28
N ARG A 81 -4.08 -29.70 -3.45
CA ARG A 81 -3.64 -31.08 -3.16
C ARG A 81 -4.76 -31.82 -2.42
N PRO A 82 -4.84 -33.16 -2.55
CA PRO A 82 -5.83 -33.96 -1.84
C PRO A 82 -5.80 -33.75 -0.32
N TRP A 83 -6.96 -33.89 0.31
CA TRP A 83 -7.06 -33.87 1.77
C TRP A 83 -6.25 -35.03 2.36
N LYS A 84 -5.41 -34.72 3.37
CA LYS A 84 -4.70 -35.71 4.16
C LYS A 84 -5.28 -35.80 5.56
N LYS A 85 -5.56 -37.02 6.00
CA LYS A 85 -5.99 -37.31 7.38
C LYS A 85 -4.80 -37.22 8.34
N ARG A 86 -5.08 -36.75 9.55
CA ARG A 86 -4.14 -36.62 10.68
C ARG A 86 -4.89 -37.05 11.93
N GLN A 87 -4.44 -38.11 12.59
CA GLN A 87 -5.03 -38.51 13.86
C GLN A 87 -4.86 -37.42 14.92
N SER A 88 -5.87 -37.26 15.76
CA SER A 88 -5.84 -36.31 16.87
C SER A 88 -5.12 -36.94 18.06
N GLY A 89 -3.86 -36.56 18.30
CA GLY A 89 -3.04 -37.05 19.42
C GLY A 89 -2.97 -36.11 20.63
N GLY A 90 -3.91 -35.15 20.78
CA GLY A 90 -3.90 -34.18 21.89
C GLY A 90 -4.46 -32.80 21.53
N VAL A 91 -4.01 -31.76 22.24
CA VAL A 91 -4.52 -30.38 22.10
C VAL A 91 -3.80 -29.56 21.02
N LYS A 92 -2.53 -29.86 20.73
CA LYS A 92 -1.69 -29.11 19.76
C LYS A 92 -1.29 -30.02 18.60
N HIS A 93 -1.35 -29.49 17.39
CA HIS A 93 -1.11 -30.23 16.15
C HIS A 93 -0.24 -29.44 15.18
N SER A 94 0.46 -30.14 14.28
CA SER A 94 1.35 -29.54 13.30
C SER A 94 1.36 -30.31 11.97
N LYS A 95 1.52 -29.57 10.87
CA LYS A 95 1.77 -30.15 9.55
C LYS A 95 2.83 -29.36 8.81
N THR A 96 3.82 -30.10 8.31
CA THR A 96 4.81 -29.61 7.36
C THR A 96 4.48 -30.13 5.96
N TRP A 97 4.46 -29.23 4.99
CA TRP A 97 4.51 -29.53 3.57
C TRP A 97 5.92 -29.28 3.04
N ARG A 98 6.34 -30.13 2.10
CA ARG A 98 7.63 -30.06 1.40
C ARG A 98 7.37 -29.97 -0.10
N ASN A 99 8.43 -29.69 -0.86
CA ASN A 99 8.41 -29.54 -2.32
C ASN A 99 7.36 -28.50 -2.73
N LEU A 100 7.38 -27.38 -2.01
CA LEU A 100 6.69 -26.17 -2.41
C LEU A 100 7.60 -25.42 -3.40
N LYS A 101 7.01 -24.69 -4.35
CA LYS A 101 7.78 -23.84 -5.25
C LYS A 101 8.20 -22.57 -4.47
N PRO A 102 9.46 -22.13 -4.53
CA PRO A 102 9.92 -20.85 -3.95
C PRO A 102 9.13 -19.65 -4.47
N GLY A 103 8.93 -18.62 -3.65
CA GLY A 103 8.27 -17.37 -4.05
C GLY A 103 6.80 -17.49 -4.46
N HIS A 104 6.08 -18.52 -4.01
CA HIS A 104 4.69 -18.75 -4.39
C HIS A 104 3.74 -18.70 -3.20
N GLN A 105 2.57 -18.10 -3.41
CA GLN A 105 1.48 -18.12 -2.43
C GLN A 105 0.83 -19.51 -2.36
N TYR A 106 0.56 -19.96 -1.14
CA TYR A 106 -0.15 -21.18 -0.83
C TYR A 106 -1.27 -20.90 0.17
N ARG A 107 -2.41 -21.57 -0.01
CA ARG A 107 -3.50 -21.60 0.96
C ARG A 107 -3.56 -22.97 1.61
N VAL A 108 -3.59 -23.00 2.94
CA VAL A 108 -3.83 -24.19 3.75
C VAL A 108 -5.25 -24.18 4.28
N GLN A 109 -5.88 -25.36 4.31
CA GLN A 109 -7.15 -25.55 5.00
C GLN A 109 -7.05 -26.69 6.00
N VAL A 110 -7.66 -26.48 7.16
CA VAL A 110 -7.74 -27.45 8.25
C VAL A 110 -9.19 -27.55 8.71
N LYS A 111 -9.70 -28.78 8.86
CA LYS A 111 -10.99 -29.06 9.51
C LYS A 111 -10.87 -30.24 10.47
N ALA A 112 -11.57 -30.15 11.60
CA ALA A 112 -11.64 -31.19 12.61
C ALA A 112 -12.81 -32.15 12.31
N VAL A 113 -12.68 -33.41 12.70
CA VAL A 113 -13.69 -34.46 12.45
C VAL A 113 -13.85 -35.31 13.71
N ASN A 114 -15.09 -35.57 14.12
CA ASN A 114 -15.44 -36.51 15.18
C ASN A 114 -16.41 -37.58 14.66
N LYS A 115 -17.04 -38.36 15.55
CA LYS A 115 -18.03 -39.39 15.18
C LYS A 115 -19.20 -38.84 14.36
N SER A 116 -19.51 -37.56 14.53
CA SER A 116 -20.64 -36.87 13.92
C SER A 116 -20.30 -36.20 12.59
N GLY A 117 -19.05 -36.31 12.13
CA GLY A 117 -18.60 -35.77 10.85
C GLY A 117 -17.65 -34.58 10.97
N ALA A 118 -17.46 -33.89 9.84
CA ALA A 118 -16.47 -32.85 9.69
C ALA A 118 -17.03 -31.47 10.05
N GLY A 119 -16.30 -30.75 10.91
CA GLY A 119 -16.57 -29.36 11.22
C GLY A 119 -16.21 -28.39 10.09
N PRO A 120 -16.52 -27.09 10.26
CA PRO A 120 -16.15 -26.04 9.33
C PRO A 120 -14.62 -25.93 9.14
N LYS A 121 -14.22 -25.61 7.90
CA LYS A 121 -12.81 -25.39 7.52
C LYS A 121 -12.32 -24.03 8.02
N LYS A 122 -11.06 -23.97 8.47
CA LYS A 122 -10.31 -22.73 8.68
C LYS A 122 -9.17 -22.68 7.66
N SER A 123 -8.98 -21.51 7.05
CA SER A 123 -7.93 -21.28 6.04
C SER A 123 -6.80 -20.42 6.61
N LEU A 124 -5.59 -20.59 6.08
CA LEU A 124 -4.42 -19.74 6.32
C LEU A 124 -3.65 -19.63 5.00
N SER A 125 -3.37 -18.42 4.55
CA SER A 125 -2.50 -18.18 3.40
C SER A 125 -1.07 -17.87 3.87
N PHE A 126 -0.07 -18.19 3.05
CA PHE A 126 1.32 -17.78 3.24
C PHE A 126 2.09 -17.85 1.91
N THR A 127 3.23 -17.18 1.83
CA THR A 127 4.13 -17.22 0.68
C THR A 127 5.45 -17.92 1.05
N THR A 128 5.95 -18.82 0.20
CA THR A 128 7.27 -19.44 0.40
C THR A 128 8.40 -18.45 0.14
N LYS A 129 9.54 -18.60 0.84
CA LYS A 129 10.71 -17.75 0.58
C LYS A 129 11.17 -17.86 -0.88
N GLN A 130 11.74 -16.79 -1.43
CA GLN A 130 12.38 -16.74 -2.75
C GLN A 130 13.51 -17.76 -2.90
N SER A 131 13.90 -18.06 -4.14
CA SER A 131 15.17 -18.75 -4.44
C SER A 131 16.17 -17.69 -4.91
N GLY A 132 17.24 -17.47 -4.14
CA GLY A 132 18.17 -16.36 -4.34
C GLY A 132 18.40 -15.63 -3.02
N ALA A 133 19.52 -14.91 -2.90
CA ALA A 133 19.69 -13.96 -1.81
C ALA A 133 18.87 -12.71 -2.13
N THR A 134 18.14 -12.18 -1.14
CA THR A 134 17.49 -10.87 -1.25
C THR A 134 18.55 -9.84 -1.71
N PRO A 135 18.32 -9.05 -2.77
CA PRO A 135 19.27 -8.05 -3.23
C PRO A 135 19.72 -7.11 -2.11
N LYS A 136 21.02 -6.78 -2.07
CA LYS A 136 21.57 -5.88 -1.04
C LYS A 136 20.92 -4.49 -1.08
N SER A 137 20.56 -4.00 -2.27
CA SER A 137 19.81 -2.76 -2.46
C SER A 137 18.47 -2.80 -1.72
N TYR A 138 17.66 -3.84 -1.92
CA TYR A 138 16.39 -3.99 -1.21
C TYR A 138 16.58 -4.17 0.30
N GLN A 139 17.60 -4.91 0.74
CA GLN A 139 17.93 -5.01 2.17
C GLN A 139 18.24 -3.64 2.81
N GLN A 140 18.78 -2.68 2.05
CA GLN A 140 18.99 -1.33 2.57
C GLN A 140 17.67 -0.58 2.79
N LEU A 141 16.68 -0.75 1.91
CA LEU A 141 15.33 -0.19 2.08
C LEU A 141 14.63 -0.77 3.31
N GLN A 142 14.88 -2.04 3.63
CA GLN A 142 14.31 -2.71 4.81
C GLN A 142 14.95 -2.29 6.15
N LYS A 143 15.96 -1.41 6.15
CA LYS A 143 16.55 -0.92 7.41
C LYS A 143 15.64 0.09 8.08
N ASP A 144 15.42 -0.11 9.38
CA ASP A 144 14.61 0.78 10.22
C ASP A 144 15.34 2.09 10.55
N VAL A 145 15.45 2.94 9.55
CA VAL A 145 16.01 4.29 9.66
C VAL A 145 14.95 5.27 9.18
N ILE A 146 14.45 6.09 10.09
CA ILE A 146 13.49 7.16 9.83
C ILE A 146 14.06 8.37 10.56
N ILE A 147 14.22 9.49 9.86
CA ILE A 147 14.87 10.67 10.39
C ILE A 147 13.97 11.84 10.04
N ASN A 148 13.42 12.48 11.06
CA ASN A 148 12.59 13.68 10.91
C ASN A 148 11.44 13.49 9.88
N ALA A 149 10.85 12.29 9.83
CA ALA A 149 9.82 12.00 8.85
C ALA A 149 8.46 12.57 9.20
N ASP A 150 7.74 13.00 8.18
CA ASP A 150 6.48 13.72 8.33
C ASP A 150 5.35 12.85 8.93
N LEU A 151 4.68 13.42 9.92
CA LEU A 151 3.39 12.95 10.42
C LEU A 151 2.29 13.82 9.81
N TRP A 152 1.52 13.25 8.90
CA TRP A 152 0.42 13.91 8.20
C TRP A 152 -0.87 13.99 9.03
N SER A 153 -0.85 13.45 10.25
CA SER A 153 -1.97 13.57 11.19
C SER A 153 -1.55 13.16 12.61
N LYS A 154 -2.33 13.59 13.60
CA LYS A 154 -2.14 13.20 15.02
C LYS A 154 -2.41 11.72 15.29
N GLN A 155 -3.12 11.03 14.40
CA GLN A 155 -3.48 9.61 14.53
C GLN A 155 -3.00 8.81 13.31
N PRO A 156 -2.63 7.52 13.49
CA PRO A 156 -2.27 6.66 12.39
C PRO A 156 -3.51 6.21 11.61
N LYS A 157 -3.51 6.38 10.29
CA LYS A 157 -4.51 5.84 9.36
C LYS A 157 -3.91 5.70 7.96
N MET A 158 -4.63 5.00 7.08
CA MET A 158 -4.42 5.10 5.63
C MET A 158 -5.14 6.36 5.12
N LEU A 159 -4.48 7.11 4.24
CA LEU A 159 -5.03 8.29 3.57
C LEU A 159 -5.64 7.90 2.23
N ALA A 160 -4.90 7.14 1.43
CA ALA A 160 -5.35 6.66 0.14
C ALA A 160 -4.68 5.32 -0.19
N ALA A 161 -5.25 4.66 -1.20
CA ALA A 161 -4.70 3.49 -1.86
C ALA A 161 -5.46 3.33 -3.18
N GLY A 162 -4.79 3.44 -4.32
CA GLY A 162 -5.45 3.45 -5.62
C GLY A 162 -4.62 2.79 -6.71
N LEU A 163 -5.29 2.18 -7.68
CA LEU A 163 -4.61 1.65 -8.86
C LEU A 163 -4.02 2.83 -9.64
N GLY A 164 -2.70 2.91 -9.73
CA GLY A 164 -2.02 3.97 -10.48
C GLY A 164 -1.87 3.60 -11.96
N PHE A 165 -1.52 2.34 -12.25
CA PHE A 165 -1.24 1.87 -13.61
C PHE A 165 -1.21 0.34 -13.70
N THR A 166 -1.44 -0.18 -14.91
CA THR A 166 -1.41 -1.62 -15.21
C THR A 166 -0.33 -2.00 -16.21
N ASP A 167 0.11 -3.25 -16.10
CA ASP A 167 0.96 -3.99 -17.04
C ASP A 167 2.41 -3.48 -17.26
N ILE A 168 2.74 -2.24 -16.86
CA ILE A 168 4.04 -1.61 -17.15
C ILE A 168 5.17 -2.02 -16.19
N ILE A 169 4.89 -2.84 -15.17
CA ILE A 169 5.89 -3.25 -14.18
C ILE A 169 6.43 -4.64 -14.49
N GLY A 170 7.73 -4.73 -14.73
CA GLY A 170 8.40 -6.00 -15.02
C GLY A 170 8.26 -6.44 -16.47
N VAL A 171 8.44 -5.52 -17.41
CA VAL A 171 8.42 -5.78 -18.86
C VAL A 171 9.77 -6.36 -19.29
N PRO A 172 9.85 -7.63 -19.71
CA PRO A 172 11.11 -8.23 -20.13
C PRO A 172 11.65 -7.62 -21.43
N GLY A 173 12.97 -7.52 -21.53
CA GLY A 173 13.64 -7.14 -22.78
C GLY A 173 13.77 -5.64 -23.04
N LEU A 174 13.31 -4.77 -22.13
CA LEU A 174 13.59 -3.33 -22.24
C LEU A 174 15.08 -3.05 -22.10
N SER A 175 15.61 -2.21 -22.99
CA SER A 175 17.02 -1.80 -23.00
C SER A 175 17.20 -0.46 -23.71
N SER A 176 18.04 0.41 -23.15
CA SER A 176 18.47 1.64 -23.82
C SER A 176 19.33 1.36 -25.06
N ASN A 177 19.92 0.17 -25.18
CA ASN A 177 20.71 -0.24 -26.35
C ASN A 177 19.83 -0.63 -27.55
N ASN A 178 18.53 -0.81 -27.35
CA ASN A 178 17.58 -1.11 -28.42
C ASN A 178 16.23 -0.42 -28.14
N LEU A 179 16.21 0.90 -28.36
CA LEU A 179 15.04 1.74 -28.14
C LEU A 179 13.86 1.33 -29.02
N SER A 180 14.10 0.94 -30.27
CA SER A 180 13.03 0.51 -31.19
C SER A 180 12.29 -0.74 -30.70
N LEU A 181 13.03 -1.76 -30.23
CA LEU A 181 12.43 -2.93 -29.59
C LEU A 181 11.71 -2.55 -28.30
N SER A 182 12.33 -1.74 -27.45
CA SER A 182 11.75 -1.31 -26.18
C SER A 182 10.44 -0.56 -26.39
N GLN A 183 10.40 0.39 -27.34
CA GLN A 183 9.20 1.11 -27.74
C GLN A 183 8.09 0.15 -28.19
N SER A 184 8.44 -0.84 -29.02
CA SER A 184 7.48 -1.83 -29.51
C SER A 184 6.91 -2.69 -28.38
N LEU A 185 7.74 -3.08 -27.40
CA LEU A 185 7.33 -3.85 -26.23
C LEU A 185 6.42 -3.05 -25.30
N VAL A 186 6.79 -1.79 -25.03
CA VAL A 186 6.01 -0.87 -24.19
C VAL A 186 4.65 -0.57 -24.83
N ARG A 187 4.62 -0.23 -26.12
CA ARG A 187 3.35 0.03 -26.82
C ARG A 187 2.45 -1.21 -26.87
N ARG A 188 3.00 -2.43 -26.99
CA ARG A 188 2.19 -3.66 -27.02
C ARG A 188 1.34 -3.85 -25.75
N ILE A 189 1.82 -3.36 -24.61
CA ILE A 189 1.12 -3.46 -23.31
C ILE A 189 0.35 -2.17 -22.96
N GLY A 190 0.22 -1.23 -23.90
CA GLY A 190 -0.42 0.06 -23.68
C GLY A 190 0.44 1.10 -22.95
N GLY A 191 1.71 0.84 -22.67
CA GLY A 191 2.58 1.82 -22.02
C GLY A 191 2.89 3.04 -22.91
N ALA A 192 3.16 4.18 -22.28
CA ALA A 192 3.55 5.39 -22.98
C ALA A 192 5.03 5.39 -23.38
N TRP A 193 5.31 6.14 -24.44
CA TRP A 193 6.65 6.33 -24.98
C TRP A 193 6.89 7.79 -25.38
N ASN A 194 7.87 8.43 -24.76
CA ASN A 194 8.30 9.79 -25.06
C ASN A 194 9.38 9.82 -26.14
N THR A 195 9.45 10.93 -26.85
CA THR A 195 10.59 11.27 -27.71
C THR A 195 11.33 12.46 -27.07
N PRO A 196 12.18 12.22 -26.05
CA PRO A 196 12.78 13.29 -25.28
C PRO A 196 13.73 14.14 -26.13
N SER A 197 13.69 15.45 -25.94
CA SER A 197 14.61 16.40 -26.56
C SER A 197 15.78 16.73 -25.63
N CYS A 198 16.82 15.90 -25.65
CA CYS A 198 18.06 16.12 -24.88
C CYS A 198 19.27 15.42 -25.53
N ALA A 199 20.47 15.59 -24.97
CA ALA A 199 21.68 14.92 -25.48
C ALA A 199 21.62 13.39 -25.29
N THR A 200 22.09 12.63 -26.29
CA THR A 200 21.96 11.16 -26.31
C THR A 200 22.71 10.44 -25.18
N SER A 201 23.82 11.01 -24.69
CA SER A 201 24.58 10.48 -23.54
C SER A 201 23.79 10.48 -22.23
N ASP A 202 22.75 11.31 -22.14
CA ASP A 202 22.02 11.57 -20.91
C ASP A 202 20.69 10.79 -20.86
N THR A 203 20.36 10.06 -21.93
CA THR A 203 19.07 9.39 -22.09
C THR A 203 19.05 7.97 -21.51
N GLY A 204 18.53 7.83 -20.29
CA GLY A 204 18.13 6.52 -19.75
C GLY A 204 16.76 6.08 -20.28
N LEU A 205 16.42 4.79 -20.14
CA LEU A 205 15.06 4.29 -20.46
C LEU A 205 13.95 5.09 -19.75
N VAL A 206 14.24 5.60 -18.56
CA VAL A 206 13.31 6.38 -17.73
C VAL A 206 12.85 7.69 -18.37
N SER A 207 13.59 8.21 -19.34
CA SER A 207 13.23 9.41 -20.13
C SER A 207 12.27 9.07 -21.29
N TYR A 208 12.21 7.79 -21.68
CA TYR A 208 11.35 7.32 -22.76
C TYR A 208 10.06 6.69 -22.23
N THR A 209 10.09 6.04 -21.06
CA THR A 209 8.91 5.33 -20.56
C THR A 209 8.93 5.20 -19.04
N SER A 210 7.75 5.08 -18.44
CA SER A 210 7.58 4.68 -17.05
C SER A 210 7.63 3.15 -16.85
N ALA A 211 7.70 2.35 -17.91
CA ALA A 211 7.81 0.91 -17.78
C ALA A 211 9.16 0.47 -17.20
N ASN A 212 9.15 -0.58 -16.37
CA ASN A 212 10.34 -1.08 -15.68
C ASN A 212 10.67 -2.52 -16.06
N THR A 213 11.95 -2.88 -16.03
CA THR A 213 12.41 -4.26 -16.23
C THR A 213 12.19 -5.13 -14.99
N PRO A 214 12.02 -6.46 -15.13
CA PRO A 214 11.96 -7.37 -13.98
C PRO A 214 13.17 -7.23 -13.05
N GLU A 215 14.36 -7.04 -13.61
CA GLU A 215 15.62 -6.84 -12.88
C GLU A 215 15.60 -5.55 -12.05
N GLY A 216 15.11 -4.44 -12.63
CA GLY A 216 14.96 -3.18 -11.91
C GLY A 216 14.02 -3.32 -10.71
N ILE A 217 12.90 -4.02 -10.89
CA ILE A 217 11.96 -4.29 -9.79
C ILE A 217 12.58 -5.16 -8.71
N GLU A 218 13.32 -6.21 -9.08
CA GLU A 218 14.00 -7.07 -8.09
C GLU A 218 14.93 -6.28 -7.17
N LEU A 219 15.65 -5.29 -7.70
CA LEU A 219 16.57 -4.46 -6.90
C LEU A 219 15.87 -3.63 -5.82
N ALA A 220 14.64 -3.17 -6.06
CA ALA A 220 13.90 -2.29 -5.14
C ALA A 220 12.78 -3.00 -4.36
N PHE A 221 12.33 -4.19 -4.80
CA PHE A 221 11.20 -4.94 -4.24
C PHE A 221 11.57 -6.37 -3.83
N GLY A 222 12.83 -6.77 -4.05
CA GLY A 222 13.38 -8.05 -3.63
C GLY A 222 12.96 -9.26 -4.46
N LYS A 223 12.16 -9.06 -5.51
CA LYS A 223 11.65 -10.10 -6.40
C LYS A 223 11.31 -9.52 -7.77
N LYS A 224 11.61 -10.28 -8.83
CA LYS A 224 11.07 -10.04 -10.18
C LYS A 224 9.57 -10.27 -10.25
N VAL A 225 8.85 -9.30 -10.81
CA VAL A 225 7.46 -9.44 -11.25
C VAL A 225 7.38 -9.28 -12.76
N TYR A 226 6.24 -9.60 -13.36
CA TYR A 226 6.07 -9.59 -14.81
C TYR A 226 4.71 -9.03 -15.20
N TYR A 227 4.72 -7.97 -16.01
CA TYR A 227 3.51 -7.28 -16.47
C TYR A 227 2.52 -6.99 -15.34
N ALA A 228 3.04 -6.49 -14.23
CA ALA A 228 2.27 -6.20 -13.03
C ALA A 228 1.75 -4.76 -13.05
N ASP A 229 0.78 -4.54 -12.18
CA ASP A 229 0.14 -3.26 -11.89
C ASP A 229 0.81 -2.61 -10.69
N GLY A 230 0.73 -1.27 -10.62
CA GLY A 230 1.20 -0.46 -9.51
C GLY A 230 0.08 0.17 -8.70
N LEU A 231 0.20 0.06 -7.38
CA LEU A 231 -0.76 0.60 -6.43
C LEU A 231 0.03 1.16 -5.22
N PRO A 232 0.19 2.49 -5.11
CA PRO A 232 0.75 3.15 -3.94
C PRO A 232 -0.27 3.24 -2.79
N ILE A 233 0.21 3.19 -1.56
CA ILE A 233 -0.59 3.20 -0.34
C ILE A 233 -0.01 4.24 0.62
N GLU A 234 -0.77 5.29 0.86
CA GLU A 234 -0.36 6.45 1.65
C GLU A 234 -0.83 6.30 3.11
N PHE A 235 0.10 6.42 4.05
CA PHE A 235 -0.17 6.41 5.48
C PHE A 235 0.05 7.78 6.10
N THR A 236 -0.68 8.10 7.16
CA THR A 236 -0.43 9.37 7.86
C THR A 236 0.88 9.38 8.63
N TRP A 237 1.41 8.22 9.00
CA TRP A 237 2.64 8.05 9.77
C TRP A 237 3.60 7.17 8.96
N PRO A 238 4.92 7.36 9.08
CA PRO A 238 5.88 6.55 8.37
C PRO A 238 5.78 5.07 8.77
N VAL A 239 5.89 4.18 7.79
CA VAL A 239 5.94 2.74 8.02
C VAL A 239 7.30 2.34 8.59
N LEU A 240 7.33 1.36 9.48
CA LEU A 240 8.59 0.74 9.90
C LEU A 240 9.09 -0.17 8.77
N PRO A 241 10.19 0.17 8.09
CA PRO A 241 10.57 -0.48 6.82
C PRO A 241 10.76 -1.99 6.91
N SER A 242 11.35 -2.50 8.00
CA SER A 242 11.54 -3.94 8.20
C SER A 242 10.25 -4.73 8.41
N SER A 243 9.12 -4.05 8.62
CA SER A 243 7.80 -4.65 8.79
C SER A 243 6.96 -4.69 7.54
N VAL A 244 7.44 -4.14 6.41
CA VAL A 244 6.69 -4.09 5.16
C VAL A 244 6.82 -5.43 4.42
N GLU A 245 5.71 -6.15 4.28
CA GLU A 245 5.62 -7.37 3.48
C GLU A 245 4.38 -7.35 2.58
N ALA A 246 4.47 -7.99 1.41
CA ALA A 246 3.33 -8.07 0.49
C ALA A 246 2.09 -8.73 1.11
N THR A 247 2.29 -9.61 2.09
CA THR A 247 1.21 -10.32 2.79
C THR A 247 0.47 -9.48 3.83
N ASP A 248 0.97 -8.28 4.15
CA ASP A 248 0.26 -7.32 4.99
C ASP A 248 -0.96 -6.73 4.29
N PHE A 249 -1.06 -6.83 2.95
CA PHE A 249 -2.08 -6.15 2.17
C PHE A 249 -3.09 -7.12 1.54
N ALA A 250 -4.35 -6.71 1.54
CA ALA A 250 -5.43 -7.34 0.80
C ALA A 250 -6.11 -6.26 -0.08
N VAL A 251 -6.16 -6.53 -1.38
CA VAL A 251 -6.81 -5.67 -2.39
C VAL A 251 -8.08 -6.37 -2.83
N GLU A 252 -9.23 -5.81 -2.48
CA GLU A 252 -10.55 -6.27 -2.91
C GLU A 252 -10.91 -5.59 -4.23
N LEU A 253 -11.36 -6.39 -5.20
CA LEU A 253 -11.74 -5.94 -6.53
C LEU A 253 -13.26 -5.86 -6.67
N ASN A 254 -13.74 -5.14 -7.67
CA ASN A 254 -15.17 -4.96 -7.96
C ASN A 254 -15.93 -6.27 -8.25
N ASP A 255 -15.23 -7.35 -8.62
CA ASP A 255 -15.81 -8.69 -8.79
C ASP A 255 -15.91 -9.51 -7.48
N GLY A 256 -15.52 -8.90 -6.35
CA GLY A 256 -15.49 -9.53 -5.02
C GLY A 256 -14.27 -10.44 -4.79
N SER A 257 -13.34 -10.53 -5.74
CA SER A 257 -12.08 -11.23 -5.52
C SER A 257 -11.16 -10.41 -4.60
N VAL A 258 -10.31 -11.11 -3.85
CA VAL A 258 -9.32 -10.50 -2.95
C VAL A 258 -7.94 -10.99 -3.30
N ILE A 259 -7.07 -10.05 -3.68
CA ILE A 259 -5.72 -10.28 -4.14
C ILE A 259 -4.73 -9.94 -3.02
N THR A 260 -3.74 -10.81 -2.86
CA THR A 260 -2.53 -10.49 -2.11
C THR A 260 -1.47 -10.05 -3.13
N PRO A 261 -0.83 -8.90 -2.94
CA PRO A 261 0.24 -8.45 -3.82
C PRO A 261 1.38 -9.45 -3.98
N GLU A 262 2.14 -9.32 -5.07
CA GLU A 262 3.35 -10.11 -5.29
C GLU A 262 4.54 -9.60 -4.50
N VAL A 263 4.64 -8.27 -4.37
CA VAL A 263 5.72 -7.56 -3.68
C VAL A 263 5.19 -6.27 -3.04
N ALA A 264 5.93 -5.76 -2.05
CA ALA A 264 5.71 -4.47 -1.41
C ALA A 264 7.08 -3.84 -1.13
N SER A 265 7.20 -2.52 -1.23
CA SER A 265 8.40 -1.77 -0.88
C SER A 265 8.07 -0.33 -0.49
N ILE A 266 9.00 0.34 0.18
CA ILE A 266 8.94 1.79 0.42
C ILE A 266 9.53 2.59 -0.75
N SER A 267 10.03 1.96 -1.81
CA SER A 267 10.52 2.66 -3.01
C SER A 267 9.36 3.07 -3.92
N PRO A 268 9.36 4.26 -4.55
CA PRO A 268 10.44 5.27 -4.59
C PRO A 268 10.59 6.15 -3.34
N ASN A 269 9.70 6.07 -2.35
CA ASN A 269 9.71 6.86 -1.10
C ASN A 269 10.83 6.50 -0.09
N PHE A 270 12.08 6.48 -0.56
CA PHE A 270 13.25 5.94 0.15
C PHE A 270 13.92 6.93 1.11
N GLU A 271 13.67 8.23 0.93
CA GLU A 271 14.19 9.33 1.74
C GLU A 271 13.86 9.11 3.22
N TYR A 272 14.74 9.51 4.13
CA TYR A 272 14.57 9.17 5.54
C TYR A 272 13.49 10.01 6.25
N ASN A 273 13.17 11.19 5.71
CA ASN A 273 12.16 12.14 6.17
C ASN A 273 10.76 11.92 5.55
N GLU A 274 10.56 10.81 4.85
CA GLU A 274 9.30 10.54 4.16
C GLU A 274 8.65 9.24 4.63
N ARG A 275 8.99 8.11 4.01
CA ARG A 275 8.63 6.72 4.38
C ARG A 275 7.17 6.49 4.75
N ALA A 276 6.27 7.34 4.26
CA ALA A 276 4.85 7.29 4.53
C ALA A 276 4.09 6.52 3.45
N VAL A 277 4.80 6.04 2.42
CA VAL A 277 4.21 5.29 1.31
C VAL A 277 4.77 3.87 1.23
N VAL A 278 3.86 2.93 0.97
CA VAL A 278 4.21 1.59 0.50
C VAL A 278 3.66 1.42 -0.90
N VAL A 279 4.52 1.06 -1.85
CA VAL A 279 4.10 0.65 -3.19
C VAL A 279 3.99 -0.86 -3.24
N ILE A 280 2.88 -1.36 -3.76
CA ILE A 280 2.66 -2.79 -4.00
C ILE A 280 2.53 -3.08 -5.49
N PHE A 281 3.06 -4.22 -5.93
CA PHE A 281 2.86 -4.72 -7.30
C PHE A 281 2.13 -6.05 -7.32
N GLY A 282 1.25 -6.21 -8.30
CA GLY A 282 0.40 -7.39 -8.44
C GLY A 282 -0.49 -7.30 -9.68
N TYR A 283 -1.65 -7.95 -9.64
CA TYR A 283 -2.64 -7.88 -10.71
C TYR A 283 -3.94 -7.40 -10.06
N PHE A 284 -4.20 -6.12 -10.19
CA PHE A 284 -5.21 -5.36 -9.46
C PHE A 284 -6.27 -4.79 -10.39
N GLY A 285 -6.01 -4.67 -11.70
CA GLY A 285 -7.02 -4.20 -12.63
C GLY A 285 -6.73 -4.47 -14.10
N ASN A 286 -7.47 -3.80 -14.97
CA ASN A 286 -7.28 -3.82 -16.41
C ASN A 286 -7.61 -2.44 -17.03
N ARG A 287 -7.28 -2.29 -18.31
CA ARG A 287 -7.48 -1.04 -19.07
C ARG A 287 -8.86 -0.95 -19.71
N ILE A 288 -9.88 -1.44 -19.02
CA ILE A 288 -11.27 -1.33 -19.46
C ILE A 288 -11.90 -0.22 -18.62
N PRO A 289 -12.54 0.79 -19.24
CA PRO A 289 -13.22 1.84 -18.49
C PRO A 289 -14.22 1.26 -17.50
N GLN A 290 -14.30 1.87 -16.31
CA GLN A 290 -15.03 1.31 -15.18
C GLN A 290 -16.52 1.05 -15.43
N ASP A 291 -17.14 1.79 -16.35
CA ASP A 291 -18.53 1.65 -16.79
C ASP A 291 -18.75 0.52 -17.82
N GLN A 292 -17.68 -0.07 -18.34
CA GLN A 292 -17.75 -1.09 -19.38
C GLN A 292 -17.74 -2.52 -18.81
N PRO A 293 -18.48 -3.46 -19.43
CA PRO A 293 -18.46 -4.86 -19.03
C PRO A 293 -17.05 -5.45 -19.05
N GLY A 294 -16.68 -6.15 -17.96
CA GLY A 294 -15.37 -6.78 -17.82
C GLY A 294 -14.30 -5.88 -17.20
N ALA A 295 -14.63 -4.63 -16.85
CA ALA A 295 -13.76 -3.78 -16.04
C ALA A 295 -13.40 -4.46 -14.71
N LEU A 296 -12.11 -4.47 -14.41
CA LEU A 296 -11.57 -5.00 -13.15
C LEU A 296 -10.74 -3.89 -12.50
N TYR A 297 -11.04 -3.57 -11.25
CA TYR A 297 -10.34 -2.52 -10.52
C TYR A 297 -10.50 -2.70 -9.01
N PRO A 298 -9.58 -2.13 -8.20
CA PRO A 298 -9.71 -2.15 -6.74
C PRO A 298 -10.90 -1.32 -6.27
N VAL A 299 -11.63 -1.86 -5.31
CA VAL A 299 -12.68 -1.13 -4.56
C VAL A 299 -12.28 -0.87 -3.11
N ARG A 300 -11.39 -1.69 -2.56
CA ARG A 300 -10.89 -1.50 -1.19
C ARG A 300 -9.49 -2.08 -1.01
N VAL A 301 -8.66 -1.37 -0.24
CA VAL A 301 -7.37 -1.87 0.22
C VAL A 301 -7.37 -1.92 1.74
N SER A 302 -6.87 -3.00 2.32
CA SER A 302 -6.82 -3.20 3.77
C SER A 302 -5.51 -3.83 4.23
N VAL A 303 -5.06 -3.42 5.41
CA VAL A 303 -3.95 -4.07 6.12
C VAL A 303 -4.50 -5.23 6.93
N VAL A 304 -4.00 -6.44 6.67
CA VAL A 304 -4.49 -7.71 7.23
C VAL A 304 -3.44 -8.38 8.11
N ALA A 305 -3.89 -9.25 9.02
CA ALA A 305 -2.98 -10.02 9.86
C ALA A 305 -2.40 -11.23 9.11
N ASP A 306 -1.07 -11.33 9.02
CA ASP A 306 -0.35 -12.43 8.36
C ASP A 306 0.63 -13.18 9.29
N GLY A 307 0.92 -12.63 10.47
CA GLY A 307 1.86 -13.16 11.47
C GLY A 307 3.09 -12.28 11.70
N SER A 308 3.32 -11.29 10.84
CA SER A 308 4.39 -10.29 10.88
C SER A 308 3.78 -8.92 10.56
N PRO A 309 2.99 -8.34 11.48
CA PRO A 309 2.16 -7.19 11.15
C PRO A 309 3.01 -5.98 10.76
N LEU A 310 2.60 -5.31 9.67
CA LEU A 310 3.00 -3.94 9.34
C LEU A 310 2.85 -3.03 10.56
N LYS A 311 3.86 -2.21 10.80
CA LYS A 311 3.88 -1.22 11.89
C LYS A 311 4.11 0.18 11.36
N LEU A 312 3.47 1.15 12.00
CA LEU A 312 3.70 2.58 11.81
C LEU A 312 4.51 3.13 12.99
N VAL A 313 5.35 4.11 12.69
CA VAL A 313 6.22 4.78 13.66
C VAL A 313 5.58 6.11 14.05
N GLY A 314 5.21 6.23 15.32
CA GLY A 314 4.61 7.42 15.89
C GLY A 314 5.52 8.18 16.84
N PRO A 315 5.03 9.31 17.38
CA PRO A 315 5.74 10.11 18.38
C PRO A 315 6.33 9.28 19.52
N LYS A 316 7.47 9.72 20.06
CA LYS A 316 8.21 9.01 21.12
C LYS A 316 8.61 7.57 20.71
N LYS A 317 8.86 7.34 19.42
CA LYS A 317 9.27 6.04 18.84
C LYS A 317 8.25 4.92 19.07
N LYS A 318 6.97 5.26 19.23
CA LYS A 318 5.91 4.27 19.45
C LYS A 318 5.66 3.50 18.17
N LEU A 319 5.78 2.16 18.22
CA LEU A 319 5.41 1.29 17.12
C LEU A 319 3.96 0.82 17.29
N LEU A 320 3.12 1.10 16.29
CA LEU A 320 1.71 0.69 16.30
C LEU A 320 1.42 -0.25 15.12
N PRO A 321 0.73 -1.39 15.34
CA PRO A 321 0.31 -2.24 14.23
C PRO A 321 -0.72 -1.53 13.36
N ALA A 322 -0.59 -1.65 12.04
CA ALA A 322 -1.54 -1.10 11.06
C ALA A 322 -2.71 -2.07 10.75
N VAL A 323 -2.66 -3.31 11.25
CA VAL A 323 -3.69 -4.34 11.01
C VAL A 323 -5.08 -3.81 11.33
N GLY A 324 -5.99 -3.93 10.37
CA GLY A 324 -7.38 -3.47 10.46
C GLY A 324 -7.61 -2.08 9.87
N MET A 325 -6.56 -1.34 9.51
CA MET A 325 -6.69 -0.14 8.67
C MET A 325 -7.13 -0.53 7.27
N GLY A 326 -7.88 0.35 6.61
CA GLY A 326 -8.28 0.20 5.22
C GLY A 326 -8.89 1.48 4.69
N VAL A 327 -8.87 1.63 3.37
CA VAL A 327 -9.43 2.76 2.63
C VAL A 327 -10.14 2.22 1.39
N ASP A 328 -11.19 2.92 0.97
CA ASP A 328 -11.87 2.61 -0.29
C ASP A 328 -11.03 3.16 -1.44
N ALA A 329 -10.85 2.34 -2.47
CA ALA A 329 -10.06 2.72 -3.63
C ALA A 329 -10.92 3.55 -4.61
N PRO A 330 -10.32 4.50 -5.34
CA PRO A 330 -11.05 5.39 -6.25
C PRO A 330 -11.61 4.69 -7.50
N GLY A 331 -11.26 3.43 -7.73
CA GLY A 331 -11.65 2.65 -8.90
C GLY A 331 -10.55 2.56 -9.95
N SER A 332 -10.96 2.50 -11.22
CA SER A 332 -10.03 2.45 -12.36
C SER A 332 -9.51 3.84 -12.73
N PRO A 333 -8.18 4.02 -12.97
CA PRO A 333 -7.64 5.26 -13.53
C PRO A 333 -7.85 5.33 -15.05
N TYR A 334 -8.43 4.30 -15.69
CA TYR A 334 -8.67 4.28 -17.13
C TYR A 334 -10.07 4.77 -17.44
N VAL A 335 -10.15 5.94 -18.07
CA VAL A 335 -11.40 6.61 -18.46
C VAL A 335 -11.54 6.57 -19.97
N ALA A 336 -12.78 6.57 -20.48
CA ALA A 336 -13.03 6.53 -21.92
C ALA A 336 -12.60 7.83 -22.64
N ASP A 337 -12.77 8.97 -21.98
CA ASP A 337 -12.40 10.28 -22.48
C ASP A 337 -11.79 11.15 -21.36
N ASP A 338 -10.47 11.32 -21.41
CA ASP A 338 -9.72 12.08 -20.40
C ASP A 338 -9.73 13.60 -20.67
N SER A 339 -10.30 14.02 -21.81
CA SER A 339 -10.51 15.44 -22.13
C SER A 339 -11.66 16.05 -21.32
N VAL A 340 -12.59 15.22 -20.83
CA VAL A 340 -13.68 15.63 -19.95
C VAL A 340 -13.18 15.72 -18.52
N VAL A 341 -12.90 16.96 -18.05
CA VAL A 341 -12.31 17.24 -16.73
C VAL A 341 -13.06 16.56 -15.57
N ALA A 342 -14.39 16.48 -15.63
CA ALA A 342 -15.21 15.88 -14.58
C ALA A 342 -15.01 14.35 -14.46
N ASP A 343 -14.58 13.70 -15.54
CA ASP A 343 -14.41 12.26 -15.61
C ASP A 343 -13.02 11.82 -15.16
N ARG A 344 -12.05 12.75 -15.10
CA ARG A 344 -10.67 12.50 -14.69
C ARG A 344 -10.56 11.73 -13.36
N LYS A 345 -9.83 10.60 -13.40
CA LYS A 345 -9.60 9.68 -12.27
C LYS A 345 -8.11 9.51 -11.92
N GLY A 346 -7.25 10.42 -12.37
CA GLY A 346 -5.84 10.41 -12.07
C GLY A 346 -5.49 10.70 -10.61
N PRO A 347 -4.20 10.98 -10.34
CA PRO A 347 -3.70 11.16 -8.98
C PRO A 347 -4.30 12.39 -8.30
N ARG A 348 -4.29 12.39 -6.96
CA ARG A 348 -4.76 13.47 -6.10
C ARG A 348 -3.72 13.85 -5.06
N LEU A 349 -3.86 15.03 -4.47
CA LEU A 349 -3.21 15.30 -3.18
C LEU A 349 -4.04 14.67 -2.06
N VAL A 350 -3.36 14.05 -1.11
CA VAL A 350 -3.96 13.41 0.07
C VAL A 350 -3.70 14.20 1.35
N ALA A 351 -2.69 15.06 1.33
CA ALA A 351 -2.39 16.04 2.37
C ALA A 351 -1.45 17.12 1.82
N ALA A 352 -1.36 18.26 2.52
CA ALA A 352 -0.31 19.25 2.34
C ALA A 352 0.09 19.79 3.72
N LYS A 353 1.37 20.09 3.92
CA LYS A 353 1.90 20.54 5.21
C LYS A 353 2.94 21.64 5.02
N LEU A 354 2.74 22.77 5.71
CA LEU A 354 3.68 23.89 5.71
C LEU A 354 4.51 23.89 6.99
N SER A 355 5.81 23.69 6.87
CA SER A 355 6.79 23.75 7.96
C SER A 355 7.91 24.74 7.65
N ARG A 356 8.73 25.07 8.65
CA ARG A 356 10.04 25.68 8.39
C ARG A 356 10.90 24.70 7.60
N MET A 357 11.77 25.22 6.74
CA MET A 357 12.71 24.39 6.00
C MET A 357 13.63 23.67 6.99
N ASN A 358 13.85 22.37 6.77
CA ASN A 358 14.75 21.54 7.57
C ASN A 358 15.28 20.42 6.67
N THR A 359 16.59 20.21 6.67
CA THR A 359 17.25 19.18 5.86
C THR A 359 17.54 17.89 6.62
N GLU A 360 17.14 17.79 7.90
CA GLU A 360 17.23 16.54 8.64
C GLU A 360 16.41 15.45 7.93
N GLY A 361 17.12 14.39 7.51
CA GLY A 361 16.51 13.23 6.87
C GLY A 361 16.39 13.32 5.36
N GLU A 362 16.70 14.47 4.74
CA GLU A 362 16.95 14.59 3.29
C GLU A 362 18.16 13.71 2.96
N GLY A 363 17.95 12.64 2.20
CA GLY A 363 18.90 11.56 2.12
C GLY A 363 18.26 10.19 2.13
N GLY A 364 18.94 9.24 1.49
CA GLY A 364 18.48 7.86 1.39
C GLY A 364 19.61 6.85 1.46
N PRO A 365 19.30 5.56 1.26
CA PRO A 365 20.32 4.57 1.00
C PRO A 365 21.11 4.92 -0.27
N SER A 366 22.43 4.85 -0.21
CA SER A 366 23.32 5.34 -1.28
C SER A 366 23.05 4.75 -2.67
N PHE A 367 22.52 3.54 -2.74
CA PHE A 367 22.14 2.90 -4.01
C PHE A 367 21.04 3.67 -4.75
N PHE A 368 20.09 4.26 -4.02
CA PHE A 368 18.93 4.98 -4.58
C PHE A 368 19.18 6.49 -4.66
N ALA A 369 20.01 7.04 -3.77
CA ALA A 369 20.34 8.46 -3.74
C ALA A 369 21.26 8.93 -4.90
N ASN A 370 21.98 8.00 -5.54
CA ASN A 370 23.05 8.36 -6.48
C ASN A 370 22.52 9.10 -7.72
N GLY A 371 22.97 10.35 -7.90
CA GLY A 371 22.57 11.20 -9.02
C GLY A 371 21.19 11.84 -8.90
N LEU A 372 20.54 11.71 -7.74
CA LEU A 372 19.24 12.33 -7.44
C LEU A 372 19.34 13.31 -6.27
N LEU A 373 20.16 13.00 -5.26
CA LEU A 373 20.31 13.82 -4.05
C LEU A 373 21.65 14.59 -4.03
N PRO A 374 21.72 15.78 -3.40
CA PRO A 374 20.62 16.47 -2.70
C PRO A 374 19.67 17.21 -3.65
N ASN A 375 18.38 17.09 -3.39
CA ASN A 375 17.23 17.64 -4.13
C ASN A 375 16.33 18.54 -3.24
N ASP A 376 16.72 18.76 -1.98
CA ASP A 376 15.93 19.53 -1.02
C ASP A 376 15.93 21.05 -1.32
N GLY A 377 15.01 21.77 -0.70
CA GLY A 377 14.88 23.22 -0.91
C GLY A 377 16.16 24.02 -0.66
N THR A 378 16.97 23.65 0.34
CA THR A 378 18.24 24.33 0.64
C THR A 378 19.26 24.09 -0.47
N ALA A 379 19.31 22.88 -1.02
CA ALA A 379 20.20 22.55 -2.14
C ALA A 379 19.86 23.36 -3.41
N LEU A 380 18.56 23.58 -3.67
CA LEU A 380 18.10 24.28 -4.87
C LEU A 380 18.14 25.81 -4.70
N TYR A 381 17.72 26.34 -3.55
CA TYR A 381 17.44 27.77 -3.35
C TYR A 381 18.30 28.45 -2.27
N GLY A 382 19.12 27.70 -1.52
CA GLY A 382 20.01 28.24 -0.50
C GLY A 382 19.25 28.90 0.65
N GLU A 383 19.70 30.07 1.10
CA GLU A 383 19.09 30.83 2.21
C GLU A 383 17.65 31.29 1.92
N ARG A 384 17.23 31.29 0.65
CA ARG A 384 15.84 31.55 0.28
C ARG A 384 14.89 30.42 0.65
N ALA A 385 15.39 29.20 0.90
CA ALA A 385 14.54 28.11 1.38
C ALA A 385 14.22 28.28 2.87
N GLN A 386 13.25 29.14 3.19
CA GLN A 386 12.89 29.45 4.57
C GLN A 386 11.73 28.57 5.09
N TYR A 387 10.77 28.28 4.22
CA TYR A 387 9.64 27.40 4.50
C TYR A 387 9.45 26.38 3.40
N ARG A 388 8.87 25.24 3.79
CA ARG A 388 8.59 24.09 2.94
C ARG A 388 7.11 23.78 3.02
N LEU A 389 6.42 23.96 1.91
CA LEU A 389 5.08 23.44 1.72
C LEU A 389 5.19 22.10 0.99
N ARG A 390 5.21 21.01 1.76
CA ARG A 390 5.26 19.66 1.21
C ARG A 390 3.86 19.17 0.86
N VAL A 391 3.65 18.78 -0.38
CA VAL A 391 2.41 18.14 -0.83
C VAL A 391 2.58 16.63 -0.88
N PHE A 392 1.58 15.89 -0.41
CA PHE A 392 1.58 14.43 -0.37
C PHE A 392 0.61 13.90 -1.41
N THR A 393 1.11 13.12 -2.38
CA THR A 393 0.36 12.65 -3.55
C THR A 393 -0.12 11.21 -3.37
N SER A 394 -1.28 10.85 -3.97
CA SER A 394 -1.85 9.49 -3.98
C SER A 394 -1.14 8.53 -4.97
N GLY A 395 0.15 8.75 -5.19
CA GLY A 395 1.00 8.13 -6.19
C GLY A 395 1.90 9.17 -6.85
N GLY A 396 3.11 8.78 -7.25
CA GLY A 396 4.04 9.69 -7.92
C GLY A 396 3.38 10.44 -9.08
N MET A 397 3.57 11.76 -9.11
CA MET A 397 2.95 12.68 -10.05
C MET A 397 4.01 13.21 -11.01
N THR A 398 3.73 13.12 -12.30
CA THR A 398 4.62 13.53 -13.39
C THR A 398 3.83 14.35 -14.40
N ALA A 399 4.51 15.11 -15.25
CA ALA A 399 3.86 16.02 -16.20
C ALA A 399 2.98 15.29 -17.23
N ASP A 400 3.35 14.07 -17.63
CA ASP A 400 2.66 13.31 -18.68
C ASP A 400 2.58 11.79 -18.41
N GLY A 401 3.02 11.32 -17.23
CA GLY A 401 3.11 9.89 -16.90
C GLY A 401 4.46 9.25 -17.21
N VAL A 402 5.41 10.03 -17.73
CA VAL A 402 6.78 9.63 -18.06
C VAL A 402 7.80 10.69 -17.62
N ARG A 403 7.69 11.95 -18.08
CA ARG A 403 8.61 13.05 -17.76
C ARG A 403 8.35 13.56 -16.35
N GLY A 404 9.39 13.57 -15.52
CA GLY A 404 9.32 14.14 -14.18
C GLY A 404 9.07 15.64 -14.19
N LEU A 405 8.71 16.20 -13.04
CA LEU A 405 8.57 17.64 -12.88
C LEU A 405 9.94 18.30 -12.83
N HIS A 406 10.00 19.56 -13.23
CA HIS A 406 11.19 20.37 -13.08
C HIS A 406 11.04 21.38 -11.92
N PRO A 407 12.15 21.74 -11.25
CA PRO A 407 12.17 22.77 -10.21
C PRO A 407 11.57 24.14 -10.62
N ASP A 408 11.56 24.47 -11.91
CA ASP A 408 11.04 25.72 -12.47
C ASP A 408 9.59 25.62 -12.99
N GLU A 409 8.91 24.49 -12.80
CA GLU A 409 7.56 24.26 -13.33
C GLU A 409 6.42 24.55 -12.34
N TYR A 410 6.69 25.26 -11.24
CA TYR A 410 5.66 25.65 -10.27
C TYR A 410 4.42 26.27 -10.96
N GLU A 411 4.63 27.27 -11.81
CA GLU A 411 3.56 28.03 -12.47
C GLU A 411 2.76 27.21 -13.49
N SER A 412 3.33 26.08 -13.93
CA SER A 412 2.67 25.19 -14.90
C SER A 412 1.62 24.29 -14.25
N PHE A 413 1.77 24.00 -12.94
CA PHE A 413 0.98 22.96 -12.28
C PHE A 413 0.34 23.39 -10.97
N PHE A 414 0.94 24.35 -10.25
CA PHE A 414 0.58 24.67 -8.87
C PHE A 414 0.16 26.12 -8.69
N ARG A 415 -0.66 26.33 -7.66
CA ARG A 415 -0.96 27.66 -7.12
C ARG A 415 -1.19 27.57 -5.62
N VAL A 416 -0.49 28.37 -4.84
CA VAL A 416 -0.66 28.46 -3.39
C VAL A 416 -1.63 29.59 -3.06
N ASN A 417 -2.60 29.32 -2.19
CA ASN A 417 -3.55 30.32 -1.72
C ASN A 417 -3.18 30.79 -0.31
N ALA A 418 -3.20 32.10 -0.12
CA ALA A 418 -2.95 32.77 1.14
C ALA A 418 -4.04 33.80 1.43
N LYS A 419 -4.21 34.19 2.69
CA LYS A 419 -5.15 35.26 3.05
C LYS A 419 -4.61 36.62 2.65
N ALA A 420 -5.44 37.48 2.08
CA ALA A 420 -5.07 38.88 1.84
C ALA A 420 -5.10 39.71 3.13
N ALA A 421 -4.31 40.79 3.21
CA ALA A 421 -4.27 41.68 4.38
C ALA A 421 -5.64 42.33 4.70
N GLY A 422 -6.43 42.64 3.67
CA GLY A 422 -7.79 43.18 3.81
C GLY A 422 -8.91 42.14 3.97
N GLY A 423 -8.56 40.85 4.08
CA GLY A 423 -9.50 39.74 3.97
C GLY A 423 -9.69 39.27 2.52
N GLY A 424 -10.08 38.01 2.34
CA GLY A 424 -10.13 37.33 1.03
C GLY A 424 -8.89 36.47 0.78
N THR A 425 -8.68 36.08 -0.48
CA THR A 425 -7.62 35.16 -0.92
C THR A 425 -6.71 35.84 -1.94
N VAL A 426 -5.40 35.72 -1.74
CA VAL A 426 -4.36 36.00 -2.74
C VAL A 426 -3.86 34.66 -3.26
N ALA A 427 -3.86 34.49 -4.57
CA ALA A 427 -3.33 33.30 -5.21
C ALA A 427 -1.92 33.61 -5.71
N LEU A 428 -0.92 32.90 -5.19
CA LEU A 428 0.48 33.04 -5.55
C LEU A 428 0.69 32.21 -6.82
N THR A 429 0.56 32.83 -7.99
CA THR A 429 0.54 32.11 -9.27
C THR A 429 1.92 31.90 -9.87
N SER A 430 2.87 32.77 -9.53
CA SER A 430 4.20 32.81 -10.13
C SER A 430 5.30 32.58 -9.10
N ALA A 431 6.36 31.89 -9.55
CA ALA A 431 7.58 31.74 -8.81
C ALA A 431 8.47 32.95 -9.05
N GLY A 432 9.21 33.34 -8.02
CA GLY A 432 10.12 34.47 -8.12
C GLY A 432 9.46 35.85 -8.03
N GLU A 433 8.21 35.93 -7.55
CA GLU A 433 7.50 37.18 -7.29
C GLU A 433 7.13 37.31 -5.80
N ASP A 434 7.15 38.56 -5.31
CA ASP A 434 6.76 38.88 -3.94
C ASP A 434 5.26 39.22 -3.90
N TYR A 435 4.53 38.53 -3.04
CA TYR A 435 3.09 38.70 -2.86
C TYR A 435 2.79 39.31 -1.50
N ALA A 436 2.12 40.47 -1.50
CA ALA A 436 1.61 41.07 -0.28
C ALA A 436 0.40 40.25 0.24
N VAL A 437 0.56 39.60 1.38
CA VAL A 437 -0.47 38.77 2.03
C VAL A 437 -0.70 39.23 3.47
N ALA A 438 -1.62 38.58 4.17
CA ALA A 438 -1.85 38.88 5.58
C ALA A 438 -0.58 38.52 6.38
N GLY A 439 0.00 39.52 7.05
CA GLY A 439 1.19 39.32 7.89
C GLY A 439 2.53 39.66 7.21
N GLY A 440 2.53 40.16 5.97
CA GLY A 440 3.73 40.63 5.28
C GLY A 440 3.85 40.12 3.86
N ASP A 441 5.08 39.98 3.38
CA ASP A 441 5.37 39.52 2.03
C ASP A 441 5.72 38.02 2.02
N LEU A 442 5.23 37.31 1.00
CA LEU A 442 5.51 35.90 0.77
C LEU A 442 5.88 35.67 -0.70
N ARG A 443 6.87 34.82 -0.95
CA ARG A 443 7.38 34.50 -2.29
C ARG A 443 7.46 32.99 -2.46
N VAL A 444 7.05 32.50 -3.64
CA VAL A 444 7.32 31.12 -4.06
C VAL A 444 8.66 31.10 -4.78
N GLU A 445 9.59 30.23 -4.40
CA GLU A 445 10.91 30.13 -5.04
C GLU A 445 10.93 29.07 -6.16
N GLY A 446 10.10 28.04 -6.04
CA GLY A 446 9.94 26.97 -7.03
C GLY A 446 9.70 25.61 -6.36
N LEU A 447 9.90 24.54 -7.13
CA LEU A 447 9.73 23.15 -6.68
C LEU A 447 11.05 22.52 -6.23
N ALA A 448 11.00 21.67 -5.21
CA ALA A 448 12.09 20.83 -4.72
C ALA A 448 11.57 19.43 -4.35
N ASP A 449 12.41 18.56 -3.78
CA ASP A 449 12.07 17.15 -3.52
C ASP A 449 11.85 16.38 -4.83
N LEU A 450 12.63 16.73 -5.86
CA LEU A 450 12.56 16.13 -7.21
C LEU A 450 13.90 15.47 -7.55
N GLY A 451 14.86 16.27 -8.00
CA GLY A 451 16.21 15.83 -8.34
C GLY A 451 17.23 16.96 -8.16
N LEU A 452 18.44 16.75 -8.66
CA LEU A 452 19.54 17.70 -8.52
C LEU A 452 19.23 19.06 -9.13
N LYS A 453 19.72 20.13 -8.53
CA LYS A 453 19.75 21.46 -9.16
C LYS A 453 20.56 21.42 -10.47
N GLN A 454 20.04 22.04 -11.51
CA GLN A 454 20.73 22.23 -12.80
C GLN A 454 20.60 23.69 -13.26
N ASP A 455 21.47 24.11 -14.17
CA ASP A 455 21.39 25.45 -14.77
C ASP A 455 20.18 25.60 -15.70
N SER A 456 19.74 24.48 -16.28
CA SER A 456 18.50 24.36 -17.04
C SER A 456 17.96 22.94 -16.95
N TYR A 457 16.65 22.81 -17.10
CA TYR A 457 15.95 21.53 -17.06
C TYR A 457 15.43 21.18 -18.46
N ASN A 458 15.49 19.90 -18.82
CA ASN A 458 15.02 19.38 -20.11
C ASN A 458 14.34 18.01 -19.90
N ASP A 459 13.82 17.40 -20.96
CA ASP A 459 13.07 16.13 -20.90
C ASP A 459 13.82 14.95 -20.27
N CYS A 460 15.14 15.06 -20.09
CA CYS A 460 16.00 14.05 -19.49
C CYS A 460 16.42 14.37 -18.07
N TYR A 461 15.90 15.47 -17.50
CA TYR A 461 15.95 15.71 -16.07
C TYR A 461 15.47 14.47 -15.31
N ARG A 462 16.20 14.13 -14.25
CA ARG A 462 15.92 12.97 -13.43
C ARG A 462 15.51 13.43 -12.05
N GLU A 463 14.25 13.19 -11.74
CA GLU A 463 13.74 13.21 -10.36
C GLU A 463 13.63 11.77 -9.80
N ASP A 464 13.43 11.67 -8.50
CA ASP A 464 13.19 10.43 -7.76
C ASP A 464 11.78 9.83 -7.97
N LYS A 465 10.83 10.61 -8.49
CA LYS A 465 9.44 10.23 -8.84
C LYS A 465 8.65 9.71 -7.65
N ASP A 466 8.93 10.30 -6.51
CA ASP A 466 8.39 9.84 -5.25
C ASP A 466 7.00 10.45 -4.98
N ASN A 467 6.45 10.24 -3.79
CA ASN A 467 5.08 10.63 -3.46
C ASN A 467 4.97 12.01 -2.79
N GLN A 468 6.08 12.74 -2.67
CA GLN A 468 6.13 14.08 -2.09
C GLN A 468 6.79 15.04 -3.07
N ILE A 469 6.31 16.29 -3.01
CA ILE A 469 6.85 17.40 -3.79
C ILE A 469 6.89 18.59 -2.84
N ASP A 470 7.99 19.32 -2.85
CA ASP A 470 8.14 20.53 -2.05
C ASP A 470 7.91 21.78 -2.87
N ILE A 471 7.06 22.67 -2.37
CA ILE A 471 6.98 24.07 -2.82
C ILE A 471 7.75 24.90 -1.81
N ILE A 472 8.83 25.54 -2.28
CA ILE A 472 9.73 26.32 -1.42
C ILE A 472 9.26 27.76 -1.35
N LEU A 473 9.18 28.29 -0.13
CA LEU A 473 8.69 29.64 0.14
C LEU A 473 9.72 30.44 0.93
N SER A 474 9.73 31.75 0.70
CA SER A 474 10.51 32.75 1.45
C SER A 474 9.64 33.95 1.81
N GLY A 475 10.03 34.71 2.84
CA GLY A 475 9.34 35.91 3.29
C GLY A 475 9.01 35.91 4.78
N ASP A 476 8.03 36.71 5.16
CA ASP A 476 7.67 36.91 6.56
C ASP A 476 7.01 35.67 7.17
N LEU A 477 7.33 35.39 8.44
CA LEU A 477 6.74 34.24 9.14
C LEU A 477 5.22 34.36 9.25
N ASP A 478 4.72 35.56 9.53
CA ASP A 478 3.28 35.79 9.66
C ASP A 478 2.58 35.74 8.29
N ALA A 479 3.27 36.12 7.21
CA ALA A 479 2.84 35.90 5.85
C ALA A 479 2.73 34.40 5.51
N ALA A 480 3.73 33.60 5.88
CA ALA A 480 3.67 32.14 5.71
C ALA A 480 2.49 31.50 6.48
N ARG A 481 2.15 32.03 7.67
CA ARG A 481 0.97 31.58 8.44
C ARG A 481 -0.37 31.86 7.75
N SER A 482 -0.39 32.75 6.77
CA SER A 482 -1.60 33.09 6.02
C SER A 482 -1.95 32.09 4.93
N VAL A 483 -1.04 31.17 4.58
CA VAL A 483 -1.29 30.09 3.60
C VAL A 483 -2.44 29.20 4.08
N THR A 484 -3.40 28.95 3.18
CA THR A 484 -4.62 28.18 3.46
C THR A 484 -4.70 26.86 2.68
N SER A 485 -4.35 26.88 1.40
CA SER A 485 -4.43 25.72 0.53
C SER A 485 -3.42 25.77 -0.60
N VAL A 486 -3.23 24.63 -1.25
CA VAL A 486 -2.47 24.48 -2.49
C VAL A 486 -3.34 23.79 -3.51
N GLU A 487 -3.32 24.30 -4.73
CA GLU A 487 -4.09 23.79 -5.83
C GLU A 487 -3.19 23.13 -6.87
N ILE A 488 -3.75 22.10 -7.52
CA ILE A 488 -3.35 21.68 -8.86
C ILE A 488 -4.59 21.92 -9.74
N PRO A 489 -4.69 23.08 -10.41
CA PRO A 489 -5.91 23.43 -11.12
C PRO A 489 -6.21 22.47 -12.27
N GLY A 490 -5.19 22.10 -13.07
CA GLY A 490 -5.35 21.19 -14.22
C GLY A 490 -6.25 21.71 -15.34
N THR A 491 -6.61 23.00 -15.29
CA THR A 491 -7.43 23.78 -16.22
C THR A 491 -6.89 25.22 -16.28
N ASP A 492 -7.47 26.07 -17.13
CA ASP A 492 -7.23 27.53 -17.13
C ASP A 492 -5.75 27.92 -17.27
N GLY A 493 -5.02 27.23 -18.15
CA GLY A 493 -3.60 27.45 -18.39
C GLY A 493 -2.66 26.57 -17.58
N TYR A 494 -3.17 25.84 -16.57
CA TYR A 494 -2.42 24.86 -15.80
C TYR A 494 -2.55 23.45 -16.41
N GLY A 495 -1.42 22.73 -16.46
CA GLY A 495 -1.41 21.32 -16.83
C GLY A 495 -1.98 20.44 -15.70
N PRO A 496 -2.66 19.32 -16.02
CA PRO A 496 -2.90 18.28 -15.03
C PRO A 496 -1.62 17.46 -14.80
N LEU A 497 -1.61 16.66 -13.73
CA LEU A 497 -0.53 15.72 -13.43
C LEU A 497 -1.00 14.28 -13.58
N TYR A 498 -0.06 13.37 -13.81
CA TYR A 498 -0.35 11.96 -14.10
C TYR A 498 0.49 11.03 -13.23
N ASN A 499 -0.11 9.91 -12.85
CA ASN A 499 0.66 8.75 -12.39
C ASN A 499 1.51 8.20 -13.54
N PRO A 500 2.54 7.38 -13.24
CA PRO A 500 3.17 6.56 -14.26
C PRO A 500 2.12 5.84 -15.11
N GLY A 501 2.34 5.73 -16.41
CA GLY A 501 1.36 5.16 -17.33
C GLY A 501 0.36 6.15 -17.93
N GLY A 502 0.49 7.45 -17.63
CA GLY A 502 -0.13 8.55 -18.39
C GLY A 502 0.27 8.58 -19.86
N PRO A 503 -0.26 9.52 -20.67
CA PRO A 503 -0.17 9.49 -22.14
C PRO A 503 1.23 9.63 -22.72
N GLY A 504 2.17 10.21 -21.96
CA GLY A 504 3.47 10.64 -22.47
C GLY A 504 3.35 11.75 -23.52
N SER A 505 4.47 12.07 -24.17
CA SER A 505 4.54 13.11 -25.21
C SER A 505 4.14 12.62 -26.61
N ASN A 506 3.96 11.31 -26.80
CA ASN A 506 3.57 10.71 -28.09
C ASN A 506 2.55 9.57 -27.91
N PRO A 507 1.32 9.89 -27.48
CA PRO A 507 0.28 8.90 -27.22
C PRO A 507 -0.18 8.22 -28.51
N VAL A 508 -0.32 6.89 -28.45
CA VAL A 508 -0.95 6.09 -29.51
C VAL A 508 -2.47 6.31 -29.49
N PRO A 509 -3.11 6.71 -30.61
CA PRO A 509 -4.56 6.87 -30.68
C PRO A 509 -5.31 5.59 -30.30
N GLY A 510 -6.36 5.73 -29.49
CA GLY A 510 -7.21 4.63 -29.03
C GLY A 510 -6.65 3.82 -27.86
N PHE A 511 -5.43 4.11 -27.38
CA PHE A 511 -4.95 3.54 -26.12
C PHE A 511 -5.51 4.30 -24.94
N LEU A 512 -5.87 3.56 -23.89
CA LEU A 512 -6.21 4.12 -22.60
C LEU A 512 -4.97 4.16 -21.71
N TYR A 513 -4.63 5.37 -21.28
CA TYR A 513 -3.56 5.68 -20.35
C TYR A 513 -4.13 5.95 -18.96
N SER A 514 -3.27 5.98 -17.94
CA SER A 514 -3.67 6.47 -16.63
C SER A 514 -4.14 7.91 -16.77
N SER A 515 -5.35 8.19 -16.29
CA SER A 515 -6.03 9.47 -16.44
C SER A 515 -5.26 10.63 -15.78
N ALA A 516 -5.46 11.82 -16.32
CA ALA A 516 -5.07 13.09 -15.74
C ALA A 516 -5.64 13.28 -14.33
N SER A 517 -4.94 14.06 -13.49
CA SER A 517 -5.49 14.53 -12.22
C SER A 517 -6.73 15.40 -12.48
N PRO A 518 -7.80 15.24 -11.69
CA PRO A 518 -8.85 16.24 -11.66
C PRO A 518 -8.31 17.54 -11.03
N PRO A 519 -9.06 18.66 -11.11
CA PRO A 519 -8.75 19.85 -10.32
C PRO A 519 -8.70 19.50 -8.83
N ILE A 520 -7.67 19.97 -8.14
CA ILE A 520 -7.41 19.70 -6.73
C ILE A 520 -7.27 21.02 -5.99
N ASP A 521 -7.93 21.13 -4.85
CA ASP A 521 -7.71 22.15 -3.83
C ASP A 521 -7.47 21.43 -2.50
N GLN A 522 -6.23 21.46 -2.02
CA GLN A 522 -5.77 20.73 -0.84
C GLN A 522 -5.50 21.69 0.31
N PRO A 523 -6.29 21.63 1.40
CA PRO A 523 -6.01 22.38 2.61
C PRO A 523 -4.62 22.08 3.18
N VAL A 524 -3.96 23.13 3.66
CA VAL A 524 -2.61 23.05 4.24
C VAL A 524 -2.67 22.88 5.75
N MET A 525 -1.98 21.86 6.25
CA MET A 525 -1.71 21.70 7.68
C MET A 525 -0.57 22.63 8.10
N MET A 526 -0.84 23.53 9.04
CA MET A 526 0.16 24.44 9.58
C MET A 526 1.07 23.73 10.59
N ALA A 527 2.38 23.68 10.31
CA ALA A 527 3.42 23.01 11.10
C ALA A 527 4.66 23.90 11.32
N LEU A 528 4.48 25.22 11.29
CA LEU A 528 5.56 26.21 11.51
C LEU A 528 6.11 26.22 12.95
N ASP A 529 5.27 25.93 13.95
CA ASP A 529 5.65 25.93 15.38
C ASP A 529 6.02 24.53 15.90
N ASN A 530 5.42 23.50 15.30
CA ASN A 530 5.72 22.11 15.57
C ASN A 530 5.77 21.39 14.23
N PRO A 531 6.95 20.91 13.79
CA PRO A 531 7.11 20.33 12.47
C PRO A 531 6.32 19.04 12.29
N MET A 532 5.81 18.42 13.37
CA MET A 532 5.04 17.18 13.33
C MET A 532 5.81 16.09 12.62
N THR A 533 7.01 15.78 13.14
CA THR A 533 7.91 14.76 12.57
C THR A 533 8.28 13.69 13.59
N VAL A 534 8.86 12.59 13.11
CA VAL A 534 9.35 11.50 13.95
C VAL A 534 10.70 10.96 13.49
N THR A 535 11.55 10.60 14.44
CA THR A 535 12.82 9.90 14.20
C THR A 535 12.82 8.53 14.87
N TYR A 536 13.15 7.49 14.11
CA TYR A 536 13.35 6.14 14.60
C TYR A 536 14.61 5.54 13.97
N ARG A 537 15.50 5.03 14.81
CA ARG A 537 16.61 4.17 14.39
C ARG A 537 16.63 2.98 15.32
N SER A 538 16.72 1.77 14.78
CA SER A 538 16.99 0.59 15.60
C SER A 538 18.29 0.80 16.37
N LYS A 539 18.30 0.41 17.65
CA LYS A 539 19.52 0.43 18.47
C LYS A 539 20.58 -0.52 17.93
#